data_AF-A0A5M8ESR3-F1
#
_entry.id   AF-A0A5M8ESR3-F1
#
_cell.length_a   1.000
_cell.length_b   1.000
_cell.length_c   1.000
_cell.angle_alpha   90.00
_cell.angle_beta   90.00
_cell.angle_gamma   90.00
#
_symmetry.space_group_name_H-M   'P 1'
#
loop_
_entity.id
_entity.type
_entity.pdbx_description
1 polymer ?
#
loop_
_entity_poly.entity_id
_entity_poly.type
_entity_poly.pdbx_seq_one_letter_code
_entity_poly.pdbx_strand_id
1 'polypeptide(L)'
;MLLYSDGVDGDYKSLVYKTNTGRILRIFDEGLSYNYNSKYDAGNLSPDKAYSVVHFSEVGEEYEGHSDTIYLCAFVRMSDGCVVNVSAGEQCGGGWGASSLWRSSLSINGYDLTKDLPTIDKVYKDYASGRKDLIQVSSPRVLAYFLEGTTFDNILACDPPRETNKNIYSDMLTLLERDGDASNSLKLRAIMGATGMLPTGETVQTAQPAIKIESRLPLALSVFDHGAKYGLLVPRGFLREIEAVYDDVHIEDITGDGVGEVIFHLAGDGVNSCSRVLRYESSDRSLKELVFNRGGLCNFKVRGGYIISSYKDGATWVEDIYIAEGRQVNIKMSDRCVGCGEVSRIVYPFAGSPIRSLVSDDMNFEKRTELVSTVDLSRLGFFLPLLRLSLRKNI
;
A
#
# COMPACT_ATOMS: atom_id res chain seq x y z
N MET A 1 4.30 -2.87 23.38
CA MET A 1 3.41 -1.74 23.75
C MET A 1 2.99 -1.01 22.49
N LEU A 2 1.72 -0.63 22.40
CA LEU A 2 1.18 0.15 21.29
C LEU A 2 1.55 1.63 21.45
N LEU A 3 1.96 2.27 20.36
CA LEU A 3 2.33 3.68 20.31
C LEU A 3 1.51 4.36 19.23
N TYR A 4 0.68 5.31 19.63
CA TYR A 4 -0.13 6.13 18.76
C TYR A 4 0.58 7.48 18.51
N SER A 5 0.60 7.94 17.28
CA SER A 5 1.17 9.26 16.92
C SER A 5 0.32 9.98 15.88
N ASP A 6 0.65 11.26 15.68
CA ASP A 6 0.07 12.11 14.63
C ASP A 6 -1.45 12.23 14.77
N GLY A 7 -1.89 12.49 16.00
CA GLY A 7 -3.31 12.57 16.34
C GLY A 7 -3.76 13.91 16.91
N VAL A 8 -5.04 14.20 16.71
CA VAL A 8 -5.77 15.36 17.25
C VAL A 8 -7.06 14.83 17.89
N ASP A 9 -7.36 15.26 19.11
CA ASP A 9 -8.61 14.95 19.82
C ASP A 9 -8.98 13.45 19.97
N GLY A 10 -7.98 12.56 19.99
CA GLY A 10 -8.19 11.11 20.19
C GLY A 10 -8.29 10.29 18.91
N ASP A 11 -8.16 10.93 17.74
CA ASP A 11 -7.98 10.25 16.46
C ASP A 11 -6.52 10.37 16.01
N TYR A 12 -5.88 9.24 15.72
CA TYR A 12 -4.46 9.15 15.38
C TYR A 12 -4.28 8.66 13.94
N LYS A 13 -3.22 9.12 13.26
CA LYS A 13 -2.90 8.70 11.89
C LYS A 13 -1.82 7.62 11.81
N SER A 14 -1.19 7.29 12.93
CA SER A 14 -0.20 6.22 12.98
C SER A 14 -0.32 5.41 14.26
N LEU A 15 -0.11 4.10 14.11
CA LEU A 15 -0.03 3.14 15.20
C LEU A 15 1.10 2.15 14.92
N VAL A 16 2.01 2.01 15.87
CA VAL A 16 3.09 1.01 15.81
C VAL A 16 3.15 0.20 17.09
N TYR A 17 3.67 -1.02 16.99
CA TYR A 17 3.96 -1.84 18.16
C TYR A 17 5.45 -1.82 18.49
N LYS A 18 5.80 -1.37 19.69
CA LYS A 18 7.16 -1.41 20.22
C LYS A 18 7.36 -2.63 21.10
N THR A 19 8.28 -3.52 20.71
CA THR A 19 8.64 -4.70 21.49
C THR A 19 9.39 -4.31 22.79
N ASN A 20 9.51 -5.27 23.72
CA ASN A 20 10.32 -5.08 24.93
C ASN A 20 11.81 -4.84 24.64
N THR A 21 12.30 -5.28 23.47
CA THR A 21 13.67 -5.03 23.00
C THR A 21 13.83 -3.66 22.34
N GLY A 22 12.75 -2.87 22.23
CA GLY A 22 12.75 -1.56 21.61
C GLY A 22 12.57 -1.57 20.09
N ARG A 23 12.43 -2.75 19.45
CA ARG A 23 12.12 -2.88 18.02
C ARG A 23 10.72 -2.34 17.75
N ILE A 24 10.56 -1.61 16.65
CA ILE A 24 9.27 -1.08 16.19
C ILE A 24 8.76 -1.99 15.07
N LEU A 25 7.49 -2.38 15.16
CA LEU A 25 6.76 -3.16 14.16
C LEU A 25 5.58 -2.33 13.66
N ARG A 26 5.43 -2.22 12.34
CA ARG A 26 4.30 -1.51 11.70
C ARG A 26 3.23 -2.54 11.36
N ILE A 27 2.47 -2.98 12.36
CA ILE A 27 1.54 -4.11 12.23
C ILE A 27 0.23 -3.79 11.50
N PHE A 28 -0.05 -2.50 11.24
CA PHE A 28 -1.22 -2.01 10.52
C PHE A 28 -0.81 -1.24 9.27
N ASP A 29 -1.68 -1.24 8.26
CA ASP A 29 -1.47 -0.53 7.00
C ASP A 29 -1.44 1.00 7.19
N GLU A 30 -0.82 1.68 6.23
CA GLU A 30 -0.79 3.14 6.18
C GLU A 30 -2.13 3.72 5.68
N GLY A 31 -2.42 4.96 6.05
CA GLY A 31 -3.67 5.63 5.68
C GLY A 31 -4.88 5.29 6.56
N LEU A 32 -4.69 4.46 7.58
CA LEU A 32 -5.72 4.17 8.59
C LEU A 32 -5.82 5.29 9.62
N SER A 33 -7.03 5.51 10.13
CA SER A 33 -7.29 6.39 11.28
C SER A 33 -7.62 5.54 12.50
N TYR A 34 -6.97 5.79 13.62
CA TYR A 34 -7.12 5.01 14.85
C TYR A 34 -7.85 5.83 15.89
N ASN A 35 -9.00 5.35 16.34
CA ASN A 35 -9.70 5.99 17.44
C ASN A 35 -9.15 5.44 18.77
N TYR A 36 -8.52 6.31 19.54
CA TYR A 36 -7.97 5.97 20.84
C TYR A 36 -8.22 7.10 21.83
N ASN A 37 -9.14 6.87 22.75
CA ASN A 37 -9.36 7.79 23.85
C ASN A 37 -8.65 7.25 25.10
N SER A 38 -7.61 7.96 25.56
CA SER A 38 -6.83 7.60 26.75
C SER A 38 -7.68 7.53 28.03
N LYS A 39 -8.88 8.13 28.05
CA LYS A 39 -9.85 7.98 29.14
C LYS A 39 -10.48 6.58 29.20
N TYR A 40 -10.50 5.86 28.08
CA TYR A 40 -11.01 4.48 27.95
C TYR A 40 -9.89 3.44 27.82
N ASP A 41 -8.65 3.78 28.14
CA ASP A 41 -7.50 2.86 28.08
C ASP A 41 -7.74 1.57 28.91
N ALA A 42 -8.53 1.70 30.00
CA ALA A 42 -8.99 0.58 30.82
C ALA A 42 -10.01 -0.36 30.14
N GLY A 43 -10.67 0.09 29.06
CA GLY A 43 -11.63 -0.70 28.28
C GLY A 43 -11.01 -1.38 27.06
N ASN A 44 -9.86 -0.90 26.58
CA ASN A 44 -9.20 -1.47 25.39
C ASN A 44 -8.31 -2.66 25.73
N LEU A 45 -7.67 -2.64 26.90
CA LEU A 45 -6.79 -3.70 27.36
C LEU A 45 -7.57 -4.77 28.13
N SER A 46 -7.31 -6.05 27.83
CA SER A 46 -7.90 -7.15 28.57
C SER A 46 -7.48 -7.11 30.06
N PRO A 47 -8.30 -7.63 31.00
CA PRO A 47 -7.97 -7.66 32.43
C PRO A 47 -6.60 -8.28 32.76
N ASP A 48 -6.20 -9.33 32.05
CA ASP A 48 -4.89 -9.98 32.16
C ASP A 48 -3.78 -9.29 31.36
N LYS A 49 -4.12 -8.24 30.59
CA LYS A 49 -3.23 -7.49 29.70
C LYS A 49 -2.62 -8.31 28.58
N ALA A 50 -3.17 -9.49 28.27
CA ALA A 50 -2.71 -10.34 27.19
C ALA A 50 -3.08 -9.78 25.81
N TYR A 51 -4.19 -9.05 25.70
CA TYR A 51 -4.71 -8.52 24.44
C TYR A 51 -5.17 -7.07 24.57
N SER A 52 -5.03 -6.30 23.50
CA SER A 52 -5.66 -4.99 23.34
C SER A 52 -6.57 -5.01 22.13
N VAL A 53 -7.76 -4.43 22.23
CA VAL A 53 -8.57 -4.08 21.06
C VAL A 53 -8.10 -2.71 20.54
N VAL A 54 -8.01 -2.60 19.22
CA VAL A 54 -7.66 -1.37 18.50
C VAL A 54 -8.79 -1.08 17.54
N HIS A 55 -9.42 0.07 17.68
CA HIS A 55 -10.43 0.55 16.75
C HIS A 55 -9.75 1.39 15.67
N PHE A 56 -9.99 1.03 14.42
CA PHE A 56 -9.45 1.76 13.30
C PHE A 56 -10.48 1.85 12.19
N SER A 57 -10.30 2.84 11.35
CA SER A 57 -11.14 3.07 10.20
C SER A 57 -10.32 3.36 8.97
N GLU A 58 -10.78 2.85 7.85
CA GLU A 58 -10.34 3.31 6.55
C GLU A 58 -11.11 4.58 6.23
N VAL A 59 -10.39 5.70 6.12
CA VAL A 59 -11.00 6.96 5.70
C VAL A 59 -11.31 6.85 4.21
N GLY A 60 -12.59 6.61 3.90
CA GLY A 60 -13.12 6.90 2.56
C GLY A 60 -13.11 8.42 2.33
N GLU A 61 -12.92 8.86 1.09
CA GLU A 61 -13.00 10.28 0.76
C GLU A 61 -14.46 10.78 0.87
N GLU A 62 -14.63 12.00 1.38
CA GLU A 62 -15.93 12.63 1.63
C GLU A 62 -16.57 13.05 0.30
N TYR A 63 -17.74 12.49 -0.02
CA TYR A 63 -18.49 12.83 -1.24
C TYR A 63 -19.88 13.35 -0.86
N GLU A 64 -20.19 14.58 -1.29
CA GLU A 64 -21.46 15.28 -0.98
C GLU A 64 -21.85 15.32 0.53
N GLY A 65 -20.86 15.28 1.43
CA GLY A 65 -21.08 15.29 2.89
C GLY A 65 -21.32 13.91 3.52
N HIS A 66 -21.09 12.83 2.78
CA HIS A 66 -21.10 11.46 3.27
C HIS A 66 -19.71 10.82 3.08
N SER A 67 -19.13 10.30 4.17
CA SER A 67 -17.89 9.51 4.12
C SER A 67 -18.22 8.02 4.28
N ASP A 68 -17.84 7.21 3.30
CA ASP A 68 -17.89 5.74 3.41
C ASP A 68 -16.71 5.25 4.27
N THR A 69 -16.81 5.54 5.56
CA THR A 69 -15.82 5.13 6.55
C THR A 69 -16.14 3.70 7.00
N ILE A 70 -15.25 2.76 6.66
CA ILE A 70 -15.35 1.39 7.15
C ILE A 70 -14.73 1.36 8.55
N TYR A 71 -15.53 0.99 9.54
CA TYR A 71 -15.09 0.85 10.93
C TYR A 71 -14.74 -0.61 11.24
N LEU A 72 -13.49 -0.82 11.65
CA LEU A 72 -12.91 -2.10 11.98
C LEU A 72 -12.38 -2.10 13.42
N CYS A 73 -12.19 -3.30 13.94
CA CYS A 73 -11.46 -3.52 15.18
C CYS A 73 -10.48 -4.67 15.00
N ALA A 74 -9.32 -4.50 15.59
CA ALA A 74 -8.25 -5.48 15.62
C ALA A 74 -7.95 -5.92 17.04
N PHE A 75 -7.64 -7.19 17.22
CA PHE A 75 -7.19 -7.74 18.49
C PHE A 75 -5.69 -7.97 18.42
N VAL A 76 -4.94 -7.23 19.24
CA VAL A 76 -3.48 -7.28 19.27
C VAL A 76 -3.01 -8.02 20.51
N ARG A 77 -2.23 -9.08 20.33
CA ARG A 77 -1.57 -9.80 21.41
C ARG A 77 -0.40 -8.98 21.93
N MET A 78 -0.43 -8.64 23.22
CA MET A 78 0.48 -7.68 23.83
C MET A 78 1.86 -8.25 24.17
N SER A 79 2.08 -9.56 24.01
CA SER A 79 3.40 -10.17 24.20
C SER A 79 4.35 -9.89 23.03
N ASP A 80 3.82 -9.83 21.80
CA ASP A 80 4.61 -9.77 20.56
C ASP A 80 4.10 -8.80 19.50
N GLY A 81 2.88 -8.26 19.68
CA GLY A 81 2.28 -7.34 18.72
C GLY A 81 1.50 -8.03 17.60
N CYS A 82 1.30 -9.35 17.68
CA CYS A 82 0.52 -10.07 16.69
C CYS A 82 -0.95 -9.61 16.69
N VAL A 83 -1.43 -9.08 15.57
CA VAL A 83 -2.85 -8.85 15.30
C VAL A 83 -3.47 -10.21 14.96
N VAL A 84 -4.16 -10.80 15.95
CA VAL A 84 -4.68 -12.17 15.87
C VAL A 84 -6.00 -12.25 15.10
N ASN A 85 -6.75 -11.15 15.05
CA ASN A 85 -8.04 -11.09 14.40
C ASN A 85 -8.39 -9.64 14.05
N VAL A 86 -9.06 -9.45 12.91
CA VAL A 86 -9.68 -8.19 12.48
C VAL A 86 -11.14 -8.49 12.17
N SER A 87 -12.02 -7.62 12.64
CA SER A 87 -13.46 -7.79 12.56
C SER A 87 -14.15 -6.46 12.25
N ALA A 88 -15.41 -6.54 11.80
CA ALA A 88 -16.26 -5.39 11.52
C ALA A 88 -17.60 -5.48 12.29
N GLY A 89 -18.33 -4.37 12.33
CA GLY A 89 -19.71 -4.31 12.81
C GLY A 89 -19.88 -4.66 14.29
N GLU A 90 -20.91 -5.44 14.62
CA GLU A 90 -21.31 -5.76 16.01
C GLU A 90 -20.19 -6.42 16.84
N GLN A 91 -19.21 -7.06 16.19
CA GLN A 91 -18.08 -7.67 16.86
C GLN A 91 -17.17 -6.62 17.53
N CYS A 92 -17.13 -5.42 16.97
CA CYS A 92 -16.36 -4.30 17.50
C CYS A 92 -17.07 -3.57 18.64
N GLY A 93 -18.40 -3.68 18.76
CA GLY A 93 -19.16 -3.08 19.86
C GLY A 93 -19.11 -3.87 21.18
N GLY A 94 -18.17 -4.81 21.30
CA GLY A 94 -18.04 -5.67 22.47
C GLY A 94 -17.30 -5.05 23.66
N GLY A 95 -16.98 -5.89 24.63
CA GLY A 95 -16.15 -5.52 25.77
C GLY A 95 -15.49 -6.73 26.42
N TRP A 96 -14.45 -6.47 27.21
CA TRP A 96 -13.76 -7.52 27.95
C TRP A 96 -14.62 -8.02 29.12
N GLY A 97 -14.82 -9.34 29.18
CA GLY A 97 -15.36 -10.00 30.36
C GLY A 97 -14.29 -10.22 31.44
N ALA A 98 -14.71 -10.60 32.65
CA ALA A 98 -13.80 -10.87 33.78
C ALA A 98 -12.79 -12.01 33.51
N SER A 99 -13.07 -12.88 32.54
CA SER A 99 -12.19 -13.97 32.11
C SER A 99 -11.22 -13.57 30.97
N SER A 100 -11.07 -12.27 30.70
CA SER A 100 -10.29 -11.73 29.57
C SER A 100 -10.78 -12.17 28.18
N LEU A 101 -12.00 -12.70 28.09
CA LEU A 101 -12.63 -13.01 26.82
C LEU A 101 -13.39 -11.78 26.32
N TRP A 102 -13.14 -11.40 25.06
CA TRP A 102 -13.93 -10.38 24.39
C TRP A 102 -15.34 -10.91 24.16
N ARG A 103 -16.37 -10.17 24.53
CA ARG A 103 -17.77 -10.55 24.33
C ARG A 103 -18.49 -9.46 23.56
N SER A 104 -19.35 -9.85 22.63
CA SER A 104 -20.24 -8.96 21.89
C SER A 104 -21.65 -9.54 21.84
N SER A 105 -22.62 -8.82 21.26
CA SER A 105 -23.96 -9.34 20.96
C SER A 105 -23.92 -10.66 20.17
N LEU A 106 -22.90 -10.83 19.31
CA LEU A 106 -22.72 -11.99 18.45
C LEU A 106 -22.00 -13.17 19.13
N SER A 107 -21.27 -12.93 20.23
CA SER A 107 -20.55 -13.99 20.96
C SER A 107 -20.63 -13.78 22.45
N ILE A 108 -21.74 -14.26 23.03
CA ILE A 108 -22.02 -14.17 24.48
C ILE A 108 -21.04 -15.03 25.30
N ASN A 109 -20.58 -16.14 24.72
CA ASN A 109 -19.61 -17.05 25.36
C ASN A 109 -18.16 -16.55 25.28
N GLY A 110 -17.92 -15.48 24.51
CA GLY A 110 -16.60 -14.90 24.30
C GLY A 110 -15.89 -15.41 23.05
N TYR A 111 -15.03 -14.56 22.48
CA TYR A 111 -14.19 -14.90 21.34
C TYR A 111 -12.94 -15.65 21.78
N ASP A 112 -12.66 -16.75 21.09
CA ASP A 112 -11.38 -17.43 21.19
C ASP A 112 -10.37 -16.77 20.24
N LEU A 113 -9.61 -15.82 20.78
CA LEU A 113 -8.57 -15.07 20.06
C LEU A 113 -7.33 -15.91 19.72
N THR A 114 -7.32 -17.20 20.10
CA THR A 114 -6.26 -18.15 19.72
C THR A 114 -6.66 -19.01 18.52
N LYS A 115 -7.95 -19.00 18.18
CA LYS A 115 -8.49 -19.72 17.04
C LYS A 115 -8.21 -18.92 15.77
N ASP A 116 -7.65 -19.59 14.77
CA ASP A 116 -7.35 -19.02 13.44
C ASP A 116 -6.27 -17.92 13.40
N LEU A 117 -5.25 -18.03 14.26
CA LEU A 117 -4.06 -17.17 14.23
C LEU A 117 -3.50 -17.04 12.79
N PRO A 118 -3.08 -15.82 12.37
CA PRO A 118 -2.40 -15.65 11.10
C PRO A 118 -1.09 -16.46 11.08
N THR A 119 -0.95 -17.31 10.08
CA THR A 119 0.28 -18.09 9.85
C THR A 119 0.75 -17.90 8.42
N ILE A 120 2.06 -18.03 8.21
CA ILE A 120 2.63 -17.91 6.87
C ILE A 120 2.11 -19.02 5.93
N ASP A 121 1.90 -20.22 6.48
CA ASP A 121 1.33 -21.38 5.77
C ASP A 121 -0.07 -21.08 5.23
N LYS A 122 -0.93 -20.45 6.05
CA LYS A 122 -2.30 -20.11 5.65
C LYS A 122 -2.29 -19.07 4.53
N VAL A 123 -1.50 -18.00 4.69
CA VAL A 123 -1.34 -16.97 3.65
C VAL A 123 -0.84 -17.57 2.34
N TYR A 124 0.20 -18.40 2.40
CA TYR A 124 0.77 -19.05 1.21
C TYR A 124 -0.23 -19.98 0.52
N LYS A 125 -0.98 -20.80 1.27
CA LYS A 125 -2.01 -21.69 0.72
C LYS A 125 -3.17 -20.93 0.12
N ASP A 126 -3.66 -19.89 0.79
CA ASP A 126 -4.73 -19.05 0.26
C ASP A 126 -4.28 -18.36 -1.03
N TYR A 127 -3.06 -17.83 -1.06
CA TYR A 127 -2.44 -17.27 -2.27
C TYR A 127 -2.37 -18.27 -3.42
N ALA A 128 -1.82 -19.46 -3.15
CA ALA A 128 -1.64 -20.51 -4.15
C ALA A 128 -2.97 -20.99 -4.73
N SER A 129 -4.05 -20.94 -3.94
CA SER A 129 -5.39 -21.29 -4.39
C SER A 129 -6.07 -20.22 -5.25
N GLY A 130 -5.56 -18.97 -5.25
CA GLY A 130 -6.17 -17.85 -5.95
C GLY A 130 -7.52 -17.41 -5.39
N ARG A 131 -7.88 -17.86 -4.17
CA ARG A 131 -9.22 -17.69 -3.58
C ARG A 131 -9.69 -16.23 -3.54
N LYS A 132 -8.77 -15.27 -3.40
CA LYS A 132 -9.11 -13.85 -3.26
C LYS A 132 -8.98 -13.03 -4.55
N ASP A 133 -8.41 -13.59 -5.62
CA ASP A 133 -8.09 -12.84 -6.85
C ASP A 133 -9.30 -12.20 -7.55
N LEU A 134 -10.50 -12.75 -7.32
CA LEU A 134 -11.74 -12.29 -7.96
C LEU A 134 -12.50 -11.23 -7.15
N ILE A 135 -12.09 -11.02 -5.89
CA ILE A 135 -12.86 -10.25 -4.90
C ILE A 135 -12.04 -9.12 -4.27
N GLN A 136 -10.70 -9.24 -4.31
CA GLN A 136 -9.79 -8.26 -3.74
C GLN A 136 -8.59 -8.11 -4.67
N VAL A 137 -8.42 -6.89 -5.21
CA VAL A 137 -7.26 -6.53 -6.03
C VAL A 137 -6.28 -5.80 -5.13
N SER A 138 -5.01 -6.20 -5.17
CA SER A 138 -3.91 -5.48 -4.52
C SER A 138 -2.66 -5.60 -5.40
N SER A 139 -1.74 -4.65 -5.25
CA SER A 139 -0.39 -4.78 -5.77
C SER A 139 0.60 -4.59 -4.61
N PRO A 140 1.67 -5.37 -4.50
CA PRO A 140 1.84 -6.73 -4.98
C PRO A 140 0.65 -7.64 -4.61
N ARG A 141 0.29 -8.60 -5.47
CA ARG A 141 -0.91 -9.47 -5.32
C ARG A 141 -0.98 -10.18 -3.97
N VAL A 142 0.17 -10.53 -3.40
CA VAL A 142 0.29 -11.17 -2.07
C VAL A 142 -0.37 -10.38 -0.94
N LEU A 143 -0.44 -9.05 -1.03
CA LEU A 143 -0.96 -8.20 0.05
C LEU A 143 -2.46 -8.45 0.31
N ALA A 144 -3.24 -8.75 -0.73
CA ALA A 144 -4.66 -9.13 -0.59
C ALA A 144 -4.88 -10.36 0.30
N TYR A 145 -3.84 -11.18 0.50
CA TYR A 145 -3.92 -12.41 1.28
C TYR A 145 -3.57 -12.22 2.76
N PHE A 146 -3.12 -11.03 3.17
CA PHE A 146 -2.96 -10.70 4.58
C PHE A 146 -4.31 -10.47 5.27
N LEU A 147 -4.26 -10.39 6.59
CA LEU A 147 -5.41 -10.00 7.39
C LEU A 147 -5.70 -8.51 7.10
N GLU A 148 -6.98 -8.17 6.93
CA GLU A 148 -7.41 -6.85 6.48
C GLU A 148 -6.88 -5.72 7.37
N GLY A 149 -6.34 -4.66 6.76
CA GLY A 149 -5.72 -3.54 7.46
C GLY A 149 -4.39 -3.86 8.14
N THR A 150 -3.77 -5.02 7.87
CA THR A 150 -2.49 -5.43 8.47
C THR A 150 -1.39 -5.64 7.44
N THR A 151 -0.14 -5.41 7.86
CA THR A 151 1.02 -5.54 6.98
C THR A 151 1.71 -6.90 7.12
N PHE A 152 2.75 -7.12 6.31
CA PHE A 152 3.66 -8.26 6.46
C PHE A 152 4.34 -8.34 7.85
N ASP A 153 4.56 -7.20 8.54
CA ASP A 153 5.11 -7.19 9.90
C ASP A 153 4.20 -7.92 10.89
N ASN A 154 2.89 -7.93 10.64
CA ASN A 154 1.95 -8.69 11.45
C ASN A 154 2.22 -10.19 11.36
N ILE A 155 2.45 -10.72 10.15
CA ILE A 155 2.80 -12.13 9.96
C ILE A 155 4.13 -12.46 10.65
N LEU A 156 5.11 -11.57 10.56
CA LEU A 156 6.40 -11.73 11.26
C LEU A 156 6.27 -11.67 12.79
N ALA A 157 5.23 -11.01 13.32
CA ALA A 157 4.93 -11.00 14.74
C ALA A 157 4.16 -12.26 15.18
N CYS A 158 3.20 -12.70 14.37
CA CYS A 158 2.32 -13.83 14.67
C CYS A 158 2.99 -15.19 14.51
N ASP A 159 3.76 -15.38 13.44
CA ASP A 159 4.35 -16.67 13.06
C ASP A 159 5.81 -16.50 12.60
N PRO A 160 6.71 -15.92 13.43
CA PRO A 160 8.06 -15.55 13.02
C PRO A 160 8.85 -16.72 12.38
N PRO A 161 9.81 -16.44 11.49
CA PRO A 161 10.66 -17.47 10.89
C PRO A 161 11.38 -18.34 11.93
N ARG A 162 11.19 -19.65 11.83
CA ARG A 162 11.72 -20.72 12.69
C ARG A 162 12.05 -21.93 11.82
N GLU A 163 12.83 -22.88 12.33
CA GLU A 163 13.16 -24.10 11.58
C GLU A 163 11.92 -24.88 11.11
N THR A 164 10.82 -24.84 11.86
CA THR A 164 9.57 -25.54 11.53
C THR A 164 8.81 -24.94 10.35
N ASN A 165 8.97 -23.65 10.05
CA ASN A 165 8.28 -22.93 8.97
C ASN A 165 9.26 -22.32 7.94
N LYS A 166 10.57 -22.60 8.07
CA LYS A 166 11.64 -22.08 7.21
C LYS A 166 11.38 -22.27 5.72
N ASN A 167 10.94 -23.46 5.32
CA ASN A 167 10.69 -23.76 3.90
C ASN A 167 9.54 -22.89 3.35
N ILE A 168 8.49 -22.68 4.14
CA ILE A 168 7.34 -21.86 3.75
C ILE A 168 7.75 -20.38 3.64
N TYR A 169 8.62 -19.91 4.54
CA TYR A 169 9.20 -18.58 4.42
C TYR A 169 10.12 -18.44 3.20
N SER A 170 10.87 -19.48 2.83
CA SER A 170 11.64 -19.49 1.59
C SER A 170 10.74 -19.42 0.35
N ASP A 171 9.63 -20.15 0.36
CA ASP A 171 8.63 -20.10 -0.71
C ASP A 171 7.94 -18.72 -0.75
N MET A 172 7.63 -18.15 0.42
CA MET A 172 7.11 -16.79 0.50
C MET A 172 8.11 -15.76 -0.03
N LEU A 173 9.40 -15.87 0.28
CA LEU A 173 10.42 -14.96 -0.24
C LEU A 173 10.42 -14.96 -1.78
N THR A 174 10.40 -16.15 -2.37
CA THR A 174 10.30 -16.34 -3.83
C THR A 174 9.00 -15.72 -4.38
N LEU A 175 7.89 -15.86 -3.65
CA LEU A 175 6.59 -15.31 -4.01
C LEU A 175 6.60 -13.78 -3.98
N LEU A 176 7.12 -13.18 -2.91
CA LEU A 176 7.26 -11.72 -2.76
C LEU A 176 8.09 -11.15 -3.91
N GLU A 177 9.21 -11.78 -4.23
CA GLU A 177 10.08 -11.37 -5.35
C GLU A 177 9.37 -11.48 -6.71
N ARG A 178 8.64 -12.58 -6.94
CA ARG A 178 7.87 -12.78 -8.17
C ARG A 178 6.77 -11.73 -8.33
N ASP A 179 6.12 -11.36 -7.24
CA ASP A 179 5.00 -10.41 -7.25
C ASP A 179 5.47 -8.94 -7.21
N GLY A 180 6.79 -8.69 -7.16
CA GLY A 180 7.36 -7.35 -7.16
C GLY A 180 7.37 -6.66 -5.78
N ASP A 181 7.14 -7.39 -4.69
CA ASP A 181 7.20 -6.88 -3.32
C ASP A 181 8.65 -6.78 -2.82
N ALA A 182 9.38 -5.81 -3.36
CA ALA A 182 10.79 -5.62 -3.03
C ALA A 182 10.98 -5.27 -1.54
N SER A 183 10.12 -4.47 -0.95
CA SER A 183 10.20 -4.03 0.46
C SER A 183 10.06 -5.21 1.42
N ASN A 184 9.02 -6.05 1.26
CA ASN A 184 8.83 -7.19 2.14
C ASN A 184 9.79 -8.34 1.84
N SER A 185 10.21 -8.54 0.58
CA SER A 185 11.24 -9.55 0.25
C SER A 185 12.59 -9.21 0.88
N LEU A 186 13.04 -7.94 0.81
CA LEU A 186 14.27 -7.48 1.46
C LEU A 186 14.20 -7.63 2.99
N LYS A 187 13.07 -7.24 3.58
CA LYS A 187 12.82 -7.42 5.01
C LYS A 187 12.88 -8.89 5.43
N LEU A 188 12.19 -9.77 4.69
CA LEU A 188 12.18 -11.21 4.99
C LEU A 188 13.56 -11.82 4.85
N ARG A 189 14.29 -11.48 3.78
CA ARG A 189 15.64 -11.94 3.52
C ARG A 189 16.61 -11.54 4.63
N ALA A 190 16.53 -10.30 5.12
CA ALA A 190 17.32 -9.83 6.25
C ALA A 190 17.04 -10.64 7.52
N ILE A 191 15.77 -10.93 7.81
CA ILE A 191 15.37 -11.73 8.98
C ILE A 191 15.87 -13.17 8.86
N MET A 192 15.64 -13.82 7.71
CA MET A 192 16.09 -15.18 7.45
C MET A 192 17.62 -15.29 7.45
N GLY A 193 18.33 -14.24 7.00
CA GLY A 193 19.79 -14.16 7.08
C GLY A 193 20.29 -14.07 8.51
N ALA A 194 19.68 -13.21 9.33
CA ALA A 194 20.02 -13.06 10.74
C ALA A 194 19.78 -14.34 11.56
N THR A 195 18.82 -15.18 11.15
CA THR A 195 18.52 -16.45 11.82
C THR A 195 19.28 -17.66 11.23
N GLY A 196 20.15 -17.46 10.23
CA GLY A 196 20.86 -18.56 9.56
C GLY A 196 19.93 -19.47 8.74
N MET A 197 18.76 -18.97 8.37
CA MET A 197 17.70 -19.69 7.67
C MET A 197 17.67 -19.42 6.16
N LEU A 198 18.63 -18.68 5.61
CA LEU A 198 18.74 -18.54 4.16
C LEU A 198 18.98 -19.91 3.50
N PRO A 199 18.45 -20.14 2.29
CA PRO A 199 18.81 -21.30 1.48
C PRO A 199 20.34 -21.37 1.29
N THR A 200 20.92 -22.56 1.46
CA THR A 200 22.35 -22.79 1.23
C THR A 200 22.70 -22.47 -0.21
N GLY A 201 23.36 -21.33 -0.42
CA GLY A 201 23.74 -20.82 -1.74
C GLY A 201 23.71 -19.28 -1.85
N GLU A 202 23.02 -18.58 -0.95
CA GLU A 202 22.96 -17.11 -0.97
C GLU A 202 23.88 -16.47 0.08
N THR A 203 24.83 -15.68 -0.42
CA THR A 203 25.67 -14.79 0.39
C THR A 203 24.82 -13.71 1.07
N VAL A 204 25.07 -13.53 2.38
CA VAL A 204 24.61 -12.42 3.22
C VAL A 204 24.59 -11.11 2.44
N GLN A 205 23.42 -10.51 2.30
CA GLN A 205 23.23 -9.27 1.55
C GLN A 205 24.02 -8.15 2.20
N THR A 206 24.81 -7.48 1.37
CA THR A 206 25.44 -6.19 1.62
C THR A 206 24.37 -5.18 2.03
N ALA A 207 24.70 -4.29 2.98
CA ALA A 207 23.80 -3.24 3.44
C ALA A 207 23.20 -2.50 2.23
N GLN A 208 21.86 -2.37 2.21
CA GLN A 208 21.16 -1.67 1.13
C GLN A 208 21.67 -0.23 0.99
N PRO A 209 21.73 0.30 -0.24
CA PRO A 209 22.11 1.68 -0.46
C PRO A 209 21.19 2.64 0.31
N ALA A 210 21.78 3.62 1.00
CA ALA A 210 21.03 4.66 1.69
C ALA A 210 21.41 6.03 1.14
N ILE A 211 20.45 6.71 0.49
CA ILE A 211 20.64 8.07 -0.02
C ILE A 211 20.45 9.07 1.13
N LYS A 212 21.22 10.16 1.12
CA LYS A 212 21.09 11.27 2.06
C LYS A 212 21.22 12.61 1.35
N ILE A 213 20.36 13.56 1.73
CA ILE A 213 20.54 14.99 1.41
C ILE A 213 21.53 15.58 2.42
N GLU A 214 22.73 15.94 1.95
CA GLU A 214 23.79 16.54 2.77
C GLU A 214 23.59 18.04 2.95
N SER A 215 23.12 18.71 1.91
CA SER A 215 22.80 20.13 1.89
C SER A 215 21.74 20.39 0.83
N ARG A 216 20.83 21.34 1.09
CA ARG A 216 19.82 21.79 0.11
C ARG A 216 20.29 23.01 -0.68
N LEU A 217 21.20 23.82 -0.14
CA LEU A 217 21.69 25.05 -0.75
C LEU A 217 23.21 25.24 -0.48
N PRO A 218 24.10 24.91 -1.44
CA PRO A 218 23.83 24.22 -2.70
C PRO A 218 23.36 22.77 -2.47
N LEU A 219 22.63 22.22 -3.43
CA LEU A 219 22.16 20.83 -3.36
C LEU A 219 23.37 19.87 -3.40
N ALA A 220 23.49 19.05 -2.36
CA ALA A 220 24.49 18.01 -2.26
C ALA A 220 23.83 16.71 -1.77
N LEU A 221 24.01 15.64 -2.54
CA LEU A 221 23.47 14.32 -2.27
C LEU A 221 24.62 13.34 -2.06
N SER A 222 24.40 12.35 -1.18
CA SER A 222 25.32 11.23 -1.02
C SER A 222 24.56 9.91 -0.96
N VAL A 223 25.27 8.82 -1.24
CA VAL A 223 24.78 7.46 -1.02
C VAL A 223 25.81 6.69 -0.19
N PHE A 224 25.34 5.95 0.80
CA PHE A 224 26.12 4.92 1.46
C PHE A 224 25.80 3.58 0.79
N ASP A 225 26.76 3.04 0.04
CA ASP A 225 26.57 1.82 -0.75
C ASP A 225 27.78 0.89 -0.55
N HIS A 226 27.54 -0.38 -0.20
CA HIS A 226 28.59 -1.38 0.06
C HIS A 226 29.67 -0.92 1.05
N GLY A 227 29.28 -0.22 2.14
CA GLY A 227 30.21 0.19 3.20
C GLY A 227 30.99 1.47 2.91
N ALA A 228 30.76 2.13 1.77
CA ALA A 228 31.45 3.35 1.37
C ALA A 228 30.44 4.48 1.06
N LYS A 229 30.85 5.72 1.35
CA LYS A 229 30.06 6.92 1.04
C LYS A 229 30.51 7.49 -0.30
N TYR A 230 29.57 7.74 -1.20
CA TYR A 230 29.80 8.38 -2.50
C TYR A 230 28.98 9.66 -2.62
N GLY A 231 29.54 10.67 -3.28
CA GLY A 231 28.77 11.85 -3.69
C GLY A 231 27.93 11.52 -4.91
N LEU A 232 26.66 11.90 -4.90
CA LEU A 232 25.77 11.73 -6.05
C LEU A 232 25.64 13.05 -6.81
N LEU A 233 25.71 12.96 -8.14
CA LEU A 233 25.49 14.08 -9.03
C LEU A 233 24.11 13.96 -9.66
N VAL A 234 23.35 15.04 -9.59
CA VAL A 234 22.09 15.15 -10.31
C VAL A 234 22.37 15.31 -11.81
N PRO A 235 21.68 14.58 -12.71
CA PRO A 235 21.89 14.72 -14.15
C PRO A 235 21.73 16.18 -14.61
N ARG A 236 22.69 16.67 -15.40
CA ARG A 236 22.69 18.09 -15.83
C ARG A 236 21.46 18.48 -16.65
N GLY A 237 20.93 17.56 -17.47
CA GLY A 237 19.70 17.79 -18.22
C GLY A 237 18.51 18.00 -17.28
N PHE A 238 18.37 17.11 -16.30
CA PHE A 238 17.34 17.19 -15.27
C PHE A 238 17.42 18.49 -14.46
N LEU A 239 18.59 18.85 -13.93
CA LEU A 239 18.75 20.10 -13.17
C LEU A 239 18.36 21.33 -14.00
N ARG A 240 18.79 21.41 -15.26
CA ARG A 240 18.46 22.56 -16.12
C ARG A 240 16.95 22.76 -16.31
N GLU A 241 16.18 21.67 -16.27
CA GLU A 241 14.73 21.73 -16.44
C GLU A 241 14.02 22.16 -15.15
N ILE A 242 14.59 21.89 -13.98
CA ILE A 242 13.91 22.15 -12.69
C ILE A 242 14.53 23.26 -11.83
N GLU A 243 15.78 23.66 -12.06
CA GLU A 243 16.57 24.50 -11.14
C GLU A 243 15.91 25.85 -10.80
N ALA A 244 15.14 26.40 -11.74
CA ALA A 244 14.42 27.66 -11.54
C ALA A 244 13.03 27.49 -10.89
N VAL A 245 12.55 26.26 -10.78
CA VAL A 245 11.15 25.95 -10.47
C VAL A 245 10.98 24.91 -9.36
N TYR A 246 12.02 24.35 -8.76
CA TYR A 246 11.87 23.49 -7.58
C TYR A 246 12.04 24.30 -6.29
N ASP A 247 11.27 23.99 -5.25
CA ASP A 247 11.30 24.67 -3.95
C ASP A 247 11.71 23.76 -2.78
N ASP A 248 11.48 22.45 -2.90
CA ASP A 248 11.90 21.46 -1.91
C ASP A 248 12.44 20.17 -2.54
N VAL A 249 13.21 19.43 -1.74
CA VAL A 249 13.73 18.12 -2.08
C VAL A 249 13.70 17.20 -0.86
N HIS A 250 13.18 15.99 -1.03
CA HIS A 250 13.14 14.95 0.00
C HIS A 250 13.46 13.58 -0.58
N ILE A 251 13.55 12.58 0.31
CA ILE A 251 13.82 11.18 -0.07
C ILE A 251 12.66 10.35 0.44
N GLU A 252 12.05 9.56 -0.44
CA GLU A 252 10.95 8.65 -0.12
C GLU A 252 11.05 7.42 -1.03
N ASP A 253 10.81 6.23 -0.47
CA ASP A 253 10.79 4.97 -1.23
C ASP A 253 9.40 4.78 -1.85
N ILE A 254 9.23 5.30 -3.07
CA ILE A 254 7.96 5.23 -3.79
C ILE A 254 7.85 4.00 -4.68
N THR A 255 8.98 3.37 -5.01
CA THR A 255 9.00 2.12 -5.78
C THR A 255 8.89 0.88 -4.90
N GLY A 256 9.08 1.03 -3.58
CA GLY A 256 9.06 -0.04 -2.61
C GLY A 256 10.28 -0.94 -2.70
N ASP A 257 11.40 -0.49 -3.26
CA ASP A 257 12.63 -1.29 -3.42
C ASP A 257 13.61 -1.19 -2.23
N GLY A 258 13.21 -0.47 -1.19
CA GLY A 258 14.00 -0.23 0.02
C GLY A 258 15.10 0.82 -0.15
N VAL A 259 15.26 1.39 -1.35
CA VAL A 259 16.16 2.51 -1.63
C VAL A 259 15.35 3.73 -2.00
N GLY A 260 15.26 4.70 -1.09
CA GLY A 260 14.46 5.90 -1.32
C GLY A 260 14.87 6.66 -2.58
N GLU A 261 13.88 7.09 -3.36
CA GLU A 261 14.05 8.00 -4.49
C GLU A 261 14.20 9.45 -4.03
N VAL A 262 14.92 10.25 -4.81
CA VAL A 262 15.07 11.69 -4.58
C VAL A 262 13.95 12.42 -5.31
N ILE A 263 13.06 13.04 -4.54
CA ILE A 263 11.86 13.71 -5.04
C ILE A 263 12.05 15.21 -4.98
N PHE A 264 11.94 15.86 -6.14
CA PHE A 264 12.04 17.30 -6.32
C PHE A 264 10.64 17.89 -6.45
N HIS A 265 10.24 18.67 -5.46
CA HIS A 265 8.97 19.39 -5.50
C HIS A 265 9.08 20.58 -6.43
N LEU A 266 8.16 20.69 -7.39
CA LEU A 266 8.11 21.81 -8.32
C LEU A 266 7.15 22.88 -7.76
N ALA A 267 7.67 24.08 -7.57
CA ALA A 267 6.92 25.27 -7.28
C ALA A 267 5.83 25.48 -8.36
N GLY A 268 4.57 25.38 -7.93
CA GLY A 268 3.40 25.61 -8.75
C GLY A 268 2.45 26.59 -8.06
N ASP A 269 1.69 27.34 -8.85
CA ASP A 269 0.76 28.39 -8.42
C ASP A 269 -0.70 27.93 -8.46
N GLY A 270 -0.97 26.63 -8.25
CA GLY A 270 -2.32 26.09 -8.41
C GLY A 270 -2.61 24.79 -7.66
N VAL A 271 -3.68 24.13 -8.10
CA VAL A 271 -4.24 22.91 -7.50
C VAL A 271 -3.33 21.68 -7.73
N ASN A 272 -2.40 21.76 -8.68
CA ASN A 272 -1.50 20.66 -9.04
C ASN A 272 -0.12 20.88 -8.41
N SER A 273 0.14 20.17 -7.33
CA SER A 273 1.43 20.18 -6.64
C SER A 273 2.29 19.06 -7.23
N CYS A 274 3.18 19.38 -8.16
CA CYS A 274 3.88 18.39 -8.99
C CYS A 274 5.33 18.18 -8.57
N SER A 275 5.89 17.03 -8.89
CA SER A 275 7.22 16.58 -8.50
C SER A 275 7.89 15.79 -9.62
N ARG A 276 9.22 15.82 -9.65
CA ARG A 276 10.03 14.90 -10.47
C ARG A 276 10.90 14.03 -9.61
N VAL A 277 11.16 12.82 -10.07
CA VAL A 277 11.73 11.77 -9.24
C VAL A 277 13.00 11.21 -9.88
N LEU A 278 14.05 11.11 -9.07
CA LEU A 278 15.28 10.43 -9.44
C LEU A 278 15.47 9.18 -8.59
N ARG A 279 15.78 8.08 -9.25
CA ARG A 279 16.16 6.81 -8.63
C ARG A 279 17.66 6.63 -8.62
N TYR A 280 18.18 6.00 -7.58
CA TYR A 280 19.57 5.53 -7.54
C TYR A 280 19.76 4.21 -8.29
N GLU A 281 20.75 4.19 -9.17
CA GLU A 281 21.19 3.01 -9.90
C GLU A 281 22.55 2.55 -9.36
N SER A 282 22.56 1.42 -8.63
CA SER A 282 23.78 0.91 -8.00
C SER A 282 24.82 0.45 -9.03
N SER A 283 24.41 0.01 -10.23
CA SER A 283 25.35 -0.49 -11.24
C SER A 283 26.35 0.56 -11.75
N ASP A 284 25.94 1.83 -11.82
CA ASP A 284 26.81 2.94 -12.24
C ASP A 284 26.93 4.06 -11.19
N ARG A 285 26.35 3.83 -10.01
CA ARG A 285 26.32 4.76 -8.86
C ARG A 285 25.79 6.15 -9.27
N SER A 286 24.76 6.18 -10.10
CA SER A 286 24.20 7.41 -10.64
C SER A 286 22.72 7.56 -10.30
N LEU A 287 22.22 8.79 -10.45
CA LEU A 287 20.79 9.08 -10.37
C LEU A 287 20.20 9.04 -11.79
N LYS A 288 19.09 8.33 -11.96
CA LYS A 288 18.31 8.24 -13.20
C LYS A 288 16.91 8.75 -12.96
N GLU A 289 16.32 9.42 -13.94
CA GLU A 289 14.95 9.89 -13.83
C GLU A 289 13.95 8.75 -13.97
N LEU A 290 12.95 8.73 -13.08
CA LEU A 290 11.72 7.97 -13.29
C LEU A 290 10.75 8.83 -14.08
N VAL A 291 10.40 8.35 -15.28
CA VAL A 291 9.56 9.08 -16.22
C VAL A 291 8.10 8.67 -16.03
N PHE A 292 7.26 9.64 -15.70
CA PHE A 292 5.82 9.50 -15.55
C PHE A 292 5.08 10.17 -16.71
N ASN A 293 3.79 9.88 -16.90
CA ASN A 293 3.00 10.63 -17.88
C ASN A 293 3.00 12.12 -17.52
N ARG A 294 2.98 12.96 -18.56
CA ARG A 294 3.09 14.43 -18.44
C ARG A 294 4.38 14.93 -17.77
N GLY A 295 5.40 14.07 -17.62
CA GLY A 295 6.73 14.46 -17.16
C GLY A 295 6.91 14.55 -15.64
N GLY A 296 5.93 14.14 -14.84
CA GLY A 296 6.04 14.16 -13.38
C GLY A 296 4.86 13.54 -12.64
N LEU A 297 4.94 13.55 -11.31
CA LEU A 297 3.90 13.11 -10.38
C LEU A 297 3.24 14.33 -9.75
N CYS A 298 1.91 14.40 -9.71
CA CYS A 298 1.18 15.52 -9.11
C CYS A 298 0.27 15.01 -8.00
N ASN A 299 0.25 15.73 -6.86
CA ASN A 299 -0.48 15.39 -5.64
C ASN A 299 -0.43 13.88 -5.33
N PHE A 300 0.74 13.28 -5.47
CA PHE A 300 0.84 11.82 -5.55
C PHE A 300 0.73 11.17 -4.18
N LYS A 301 0.29 9.91 -4.18
CA LYS A 301 0.25 9.04 -3.00
C LYS A 301 0.69 7.63 -3.38
N VAL A 302 1.35 6.93 -2.47
CA VAL A 302 1.70 5.51 -2.62
C VAL A 302 0.72 4.70 -1.78
N ARG A 303 0.01 3.75 -2.41
CA ARG A 303 -0.98 2.90 -1.73
C ARG A 303 -1.03 1.53 -2.38
N GLY A 304 -0.91 0.48 -1.57
CA GLY A 304 -1.07 -0.89 -2.04
C GLY A 304 -0.24 -1.14 -3.30
N GLY A 305 1.06 -0.83 -3.26
CA GLY A 305 2.01 -1.02 -4.36
C GLY A 305 1.81 -0.12 -5.58
N TYR A 306 0.80 0.74 -5.58
CA TYR A 306 0.55 1.70 -6.64
C TYR A 306 1.09 3.09 -6.29
N ILE A 307 1.66 3.75 -7.29
CA ILE A 307 1.93 5.18 -7.25
C ILE A 307 0.75 5.86 -7.97
N ILE A 308 -0.01 6.68 -7.26
CA ILE A 308 -1.22 7.33 -7.78
C ILE A 308 -0.90 8.82 -7.93
N SER A 309 -1.00 9.35 -9.14
CA SER A 309 -0.81 10.77 -9.46
C SER A 309 -2.16 11.41 -9.75
N SER A 310 -2.60 12.35 -8.93
CA SER A 310 -3.92 12.99 -9.03
C SER A 310 -3.78 14.47 -9.41
N TYR A 311 -4.35 14.87 -10.54
CA TYR A 311 -4.22 16.25 -11.03
C TYR A 311 -5.47 16.74 -11.75
N LYS A 312 -5.62 18.06 -11.74
CA LYS A 312 -6.67 18.76 -12.47
C LYS A 312 -6.21 19.05 -13.90
N ASP A 313 -6.97 18.58 -14.88
CA ASP A 313 -6.79 18.83 -16.31
C ASP A 313 -8.01 19.59 -16.83
N GLY A 314 -7.92 20.93 -16.84
CA GLY A 314 -9.06 21.80 -17.09
C GLY A 314 -10.09 21.73 -15.95
N ALA A 315 -11.32 21.31 -16.26
CA ALA A 315 -12.38 21.16 -15.26
C ALA A 315 -12.46 19.74 -14.67
N THR A 316 -11.67 18.79 -15.17
CA THR A 316 -11.76 17.37 -14.79
C THR A 316 -10.59 16.95 -13.92
N TRP A 317 -10.87 16.16 -12.89
CA TRP A 317 -9.85 15.41 -12.15
C TRP A 317 -9.40 14.20 -12.96
N VAL A 318 -8.10 13.96 -12.95
CA VAL A 318 -7.44 12.83 -13.60
C VAL A 318 -6.57 12.13 -12.57
N GLU A 319 -6.65 10.81 -12.54
CA GLU A 319 -5.76 9.95 -11.76
C GLU A 319 -5.00 9.02 -12.71
N ASP A 320 -3.67 9.15 -12.71
CA ASP A 320 -2.78 8.19 -13.37
C ASP A 320 -2.23 7.24 -12.32
N ILE A 321 -2.45 5.95 -12.51
CA ILE A 321 -2.07 4.89 -11.57
C ILE A 321 -0.95 4.08 -12.18
N TYR A 322 0.18 4.05 -11.48
CA TYR A 322 1.41 3.39 -11.90
C TYR A 322 1.78 2.24 -10.99
N ILE A 323 2.54 1.31 -11.55
CA ILE A 323 3.22 0.24 -10.81
C ILE A 323 4.72 0.36 -11.08
N ALA A 324 5.53 0.17 -10.03
CA ALA A 324 6.97 0.06 -10.16
C ALA A 324 7.33 -1.42 -10.41
N GLU A 325 7.94 -1.71 -11.55
CA GLU A 325 8.37 -3.05 -11.93
C GLU A 325 9.87 -3.03 -12.20
N GLY A 326 10.65 -3.55 -11.25
CA GLY A 326 12.10 -3.59 -11.36
C GLY A 326 12.70 -2.19 -11.43
N ARG A 327 13.15 -1.77 -12.62
CA ARG A 327 13.84 -0.49 -12.88
C ARG A 327 12.97 0.60 -13.49
N GLN A 328 11.71 0.29 -13.76
CA GLN A 328 10.81 1.15 -14.52
C GLN A 328 9.50 1.34 -13.78
N VAL A 329 8.84 2.46 -14.09
CA VAL A 329 7.49 2.73 -13.64
C VAL A 329 6.58 2.70 -14.85
N ASN A 330 5.57 1.84 -14.80
CA ASN A 330 4.64 1.61 -15.89
C ASN A 330 3.26 2.12 -15.51
N ILE A 331 2.61 2.87 -16.39
CA ILE A 331 1.21 3.24 -16.17
C ILE A 331 0.33 2.00 -16.36
N LYS A 332 -0.49 1.70 -15.36
CA LYS A 332 -1.42 0.58 -15.38
C LYS A 332 -2.80 1.03 -15.81
N MET A 333 -3.23 2.19 -15.34
CA MET A 333 -4.52 2.78 -15.68
C MET A 333 -4.51 4.31 -15.57
N SER A 334 -5.44 4.94 -16.28
CA SER A 334 -5.70 6.37 -16.23
C SER A 334 -7.20 6.59 -16.16
N ASP A 335 -7.65 7.27 -15.12
CA ASP A 335 -9.04 7.55 -14.84
C ASP A 335 -9.30 9.05 -14.96
N ARG A 336 -10.34 9.41 -15.72
CA ARG A 336 -10.72 10.80 -15.99
C ARG A 336 -12.13 11.09 -15.52
N CYS A 337 -12.32 12.28 -14.97
CA CYS A 337 -13.56 12.75 -14.36
C CYS A 337 -13.90 12.01 -13.05
N VAL A 338 -12.92 11.75 -12.20
CA VAL A 338 -13.21 11.23 -10.85
C VAL A 338 -13.91 12.32 -10.02
N GLY A 339 -15.00 11.94 -9.37
CA GLY A 339 -15.95 12.86 -8.73
C GLY A 339 -17.02 13.44 -9.68
N CYS A 340 -17.23 12.89 -10.88
CA CYS A 340 -18.25 13.34 -11.84
C CYS A 340 -19.49 12.43 -11.93
N GLY A 341 -19.60 11.39 -11.10
CA GLY A 341 -20.66 10.37 -11.15
C GLY A 341 -20.36 9.18 -12.09
N GLU A 342 -19.63 9.41 -13.18
CA GLU A 342 -19.10 8.35 -14.06
C GLU A 342 -17.63 8.65 -14.41
N VAL A 343 -16.78 7.62 -14.39
CA VAL A 343 -15.35 7.74 -14.65
C VAL A 343 -14.99 7.08 -15.98
N SER A 344 -14.31 7.83 -16.83
CA SER A 344 -13.71 7.28 -18.06
C SER A 344 -12.37 6.66 -17.72
N ARG A 345 -12.30 5.33 -17.76
CA ARG A 345 -11.10 4.54 -17.46
C ARG A 345 -10.39 4.10 -18.73
N ILE A 346 -9.07 4.21 -18.74
CA ILE A 346 -8.18 3.58 -19.70
C ILE A 346 -7.29 2.59 -18.93
N VAL A 347 -7.34 1.32 -19.30
CA VAL A 347 -6.44 0.28 -18.77
C VAL A 347 -5.35 -0.01 -19.80
N TYR A 348 -4.10 0.00 -19.35
CA TYR A 348 -2.92 -0.30 -20.16
C TYR A 348 -2.45 -1.73 -19.84
N PRO A 349 -2.83 -2.74 -20.65
CA PRO A 349 -2.34 -4.10 -20.45
C PRO A 349 -0.85 -4.18 -20.79
N PHE A 350 -0.13 -5.14 -20.17
CA PHE A 350 1.28 -5.41 -20.47
C PHE A 350 1.52 -5.70 -21.96
N ALA A 351 0.56 -6.35 -22.62
CA ALA A 351 0.57 -6.57 -24.05
C ALA A 351 -0.81 -6.25 -24.65
N GLY A 352 -0.81 -5.53 -25.77
CA GLY A 352 -2.02 -5.19 -26.53
C GLY A 352 -2.36 -3.70 -26.51
N SER A 353 -3.52 -3.38 -27.06
CA SER A 353 -4.02 -2.01 -27.11
C SER A 353 -4.68 -1.60 -25.78
N PRO A 354 -4.63 -0.30 -25.41
CA PRO A 354 -5.35 0.20 -24.25
C PRO A 354 -6.85 -0.10 -24.35
N ILE A 355 -7.44 -0.54 -23.24
CA ILE A 355 -8.87 -0.85 -23.13
C ILE A 355 -9.55 0.35 -22.49
N ARG A 356 -10.65 0.81 -23.09
CA ARG A 356 -11.45 1.93 -22.58
C ARG A 356 -12.77 1.42 -22.05
N SER A 357 -13.16 1.86 -20.87
CA SER A 357 -14.45 1.54 -20.26
C SER A 357 -14.98 2.74 -19.46
N LEU A 358 -16.28 2.73 -19.22
CA LEU A 358 -16.90 3.57 -18.20
C LEU A 358 -17.00 2.75 -16.92
N VAL A 359 -16.60 3.35 -15.80
CA VAL A 359 -16.69 2.72 -14.49
C VAL A 359 -17.48 3.62 -13.55
N SER A 360 -18.04 3.02 -12.51
CA SER A 360 -18.70 3.75 -11.43
C SER A 360 -17.72 4.75 -10.83
N ASP A 361 -18.22 5.91 -10.45
CA ASP A 361 -17.43 6.84 -9.69
C ASP A 361 -17.25 6.33 -8.26
N ASP A 362 -16.00 6.24 -7.85
CA ASP A 362 -15.57 5.92 -6.50
C ASP A 362 -14.22 6.60 -6.32
N MET A 363 -13.93 7.10 -5.13
CA MET A 363 -12.67 7.77 -4.88
C MET A 363 -11.49 6.78 -4.81
N ASN A 364 -11.73 5.54 -4.39
CA ASN A 364 -10.78 4.45 -4.56
C ASN A 364 -10.95 3.80 -5.95
N PHE A 365 -9.94 3.94 -6.81
CA PHE A 365 -9.95 3.35 -8.15
C PHE A 365 -10.19 1.82 -8.13
N GLU A 366 -9.81 1.11 -7.07
CA GLU A 366 -10.01 -0.34 -6.94
C GLU A 366 -11.47 -0.73 -6.71
N LYS A 367 -12.28 0.18 -6.14
CA LYS A 367 -13.71 -0.03 -5.89
C LYS A 367 -14.58 0.34 -7.10
N ARG A 368 -14.01 1.02 -8.10
CA ARG A 368 -14.72 1.39 -9.34
C ARG A 368 -15.08 0.14 -10.14
N THR A 369 -16.38 -0.06 -10.37
CA THR A 369 -16.94 -1.21 -11.10
C THR A 369 -17.31 -0.82 -12.53
N GLU A 370 -17.17 -1.74 -13.49
CA GLU A 370 -17.51 -1.44 -14.89
C GLU A 370 -19.02 -1.21 -15.08
N LEU A 371 -19.38 -0.08 -15.69
CA LEU A 371 -20.76 0.26 -16.02
C LEU A 371 -21.14 -0.42 -17.33
N VAL A 372 -21.82 -1.56 -17.22
CA VAL A 372 -22.32 -2.31 -18.37
C VAL A 372 -23.76 -1.87 -18.67
N SER A 373 -23.94 -1.03 -19.69
CA SER A 373 -25.29 -0.78 -20.21
C SER A 373 -25.71 -1.95 -21.10
N THR A 374 -26.80 -2.65 -20.75
CA THR A 374 -27.46 -3.53 -21.71
C THR A 374 -28.29 -2.65 -22.63
N VAL A 375 -27.85 -2.47 -23.89
CA VAL A 375 -28.65 -1.79 -24.89
C VAL A 375 -29.83 -2.70 -25.24
N ASP A 376 -30.99 -2.42 -24.65
CA ASP A 376 -32.23 -3.09 -25.03
C ASP A 376 -32.64 -2.62 -26.43
N LEU A 377 -32.33 -3.45 -27.43
CA LEU A 377 -32.69 -3.27 -28.83
C LEU A 377 -34.21 -3.11 -29.05
N SER A 378 -35.05 -3.47 -28.07
CA SER A 378 -36.51 -3.27 -28.18
C SER A 378 -36.94 -1.80 -28.09
N ARG A 379 -36.07 -0.90 -27.61
CA ARG A 379 -36.31 0.56 -27.60
C ARG A 379 -35.73 1.30 -28.81
N LEU A 380 -35.08 0.60 -29.75
CA LEU A 380 -34.69 1.13 -31.07
C LEU A 380 -35.84 1.06 -32.10
N GLY A 381 -37.08 1.23 -31.63
CA GLY A 381 -38.21 1.51 -32.50
C GLY A 381 -38.09 2.93 -33.03
N PHE A 382 -37.91 3.07 -34.35
CA PHE A 382 -37.68 4.31 -35.09
C PHE A 382 -36.23 4.82 -35.05
N PHE A 383 -35.36 4.19 -35.84
CA PHE A 383 -34.67 4.83 -36.97
C PHE A 383 -33.53 3.91 -37.41
N LEU A 384 -33.72 3.16 -38.49
CA LEU A 384 -32.67 2.70 -39.40
C LEU A 384 -33.36 2.39 -40.74
N PRO A 385 -32.70 2.63 -41.90
CA PRO A 385 -31.32 2.21 -42.09
C PRO A 385 -30.43 3.21 -42.84
N LEU A 386 -29.22 3.44 -42.30
CA LEU A 386 -27.98 3.59 -43.08
C LEU A 386 -26.77 3.68 -42.14
N LEU A 387 -26.38 2.58 -41.51
CA LEU A 387 -24.98 2.38 -41.13
C LEU A 387 -24.70 0.89 -40.92
N ARG A 388 -24.05 0.28 -41.91
CA ARG A 388 -23.38 -1.02 -41.78
C ARG A 388 -22.22 -0.81 -40.81
N LEU A 389 -22.30 -1.36 -39.60
CA LEU A 389 -21.11 -1.65 -38.80
C LEU A 389 -20.87 -3.16 -38.77
N SER A 390 -19.65 -3.52 -39.15
CA SER A 390 -19.10 -4.86 -39.11
C SER A 390 -18.80 -5.24 -37.66
N LEU A 391 -19.54 -6.20 -37.12
CA LEU A 391 -19.15 -6.93 -35.90
C LEU A 391 -18.49 -8.24 -36.34
N ARG A 392 -17.18 -8.34 -36.12
CA ARG A 392 -16.44 -9.61 -36.17
C ARG A 392 -16.87 -10.46 -34.97
N LYS A 393 -17.46 -11.62 -35.24
CA LYS A 393 -17.54 -12.75 -34.31
C LYS A 393 -16.15 -13.34 -34.11
N ASN A 394 -15.72 -13.49 -32.86
CA ASN A 394 -14.75 -14.52 -32.50
C ASN A 394 -15.51 -15.71 -31.92
N ILE A 395 -15.11 -16.90 -32.38
CA ILE A 395 -15.60 -18.24 -32.02
C ILE A 395 -15.09 -18.59 -30.62
#